data_AF-L0R3C6-F1
#
_entry.id   AF-L0R3C6-F1
#
_cell.length_a   1.000
_cell.length_b   1.000
_cell.length_c   1.000
_cell.angle_alpha   90.00
_cell.angle_beta   90.00
_cell.angle_gamma   90.00
#
_symmetry.space_group_name_H-M   'P 1'
#
loop_
_entity.id
_entity.type
_entity.pdbx_description
1 polymer ?
#
loop_
_entity_poly.entity_id
_entity_poly.type
_entity_poly.pdbx_seq_one_letter_code
_entity_poly.pdbx_strand_id
1 'polypeptide(L)'
;AVLEIKRLAIAREAHLVDQNVPVPLSILWQIPQYFLVGASEVFTFIGALEFFYDQSPGAMRSLCSALQLITTALGNYLSAFILTMVAYFTTRGGRPGWIPDNLNEGRLDYFFWLLAGLSFLNFLVYVLCANRFKSKKAA
;
A
#
# COMPACT_ATOMS: atom_id res chain seq x y z
N ALA A 1 7.87 -4.65 -4.58
CA ALA A 1 9.00 -4.09 -5.37
C ALA A 1 10.22 -5.02 -5.38
N VAL A 2 10.99 -5.16 -4.30
CA VAL A 2 12.22 -5.99 -4.32
C VAL A 2 11.95 -7.47 -4.64
N LEU A 3 10.86 -8.01 -4.10
CA LEU A 3 10.38 -9.37 -4.41
C LEU A 3 9.97 -9.56 -5.86
N GLU A 4 9.23 -8.58 -6.40
CA GLU A 4 8.84 -8.52 -7.81
C GLU A 4 10.06 -8.61 -8.73
N ILE A 5 11.06 -7.76 -8.47
CA ILE A 5 12.28 -7.66 -9.27
C ILE A 5 13.05 -8.98 -9.24
N LYS A 6 13.14 -9.63 -8.07
CA LYS A 6 13.79 -10.95 -7.93
C LYS A 6 13.00 -12.05 -8.61
N ARG A 7 11.66 -12.05 -8.50
CA ARG A 7 10.79 -12.99 -9.22
C ARG A 7 10.94 -12.85 -10.73
N LEU A 8 10.91 -11.62 -11.23
CA LEU A 8 10.98 -11.32 -12.65
C LEU A 8 12.37 -11.63 -13.23
N ALA A 9 13.43 -11.43 -12.45
CA ALA A 9 14.79 -11.84 -12.81
C ALA A 9 14.91 -13.37 -12.97
N ILE A 10 14.37 -14.14 -12.02
CA ILE A 10 14.39 -15.61 -12.08
C ILE A 10 13.53 -16.13 -13.23
N ALA A 11 12.36 -15.53 -13.48
CA ALA A 11 11.51 -15.87 -14.63
C ALA A 11 12.23 -15.63 -15.97
N ARG A 12 13.01 -14.55 -16.07
CA ARG A 12 13.80 -14.20 -17.26
C ARG A 12 14.99 -15.15 -17.46
N GLU A 13 15.71 -15.49 -16.40
CA GLU A 13 16.83 -16.45 -16.46
C GLU A 13 16.35 -17.86 -16.83
N ALA A 14 15.17 -18.26 -16.38
CA ALA A 14 14.60 -19.56 -16.69
C ALA A 14 13.92 -19.63 -18.08
N HIS A 15 13.94 -18.55 -18.89
CA HIS A 15 13.19 -18.44 -20.16
C HIS A 15 11.68 -18.75 -20.02
N LEU A 16 11.11 -18.53 -18.83
CA LEU A 16 9.69 -18.77 -18.52
C LEU A 16 8.84 -17.50 -18.70
N VAL A 17 9.39 -16.45 -19.32
CA VAL A 17 8.69 -15.16 -19.50
C VAL A 17 7.40 -15.33 -20.32
N ASP A 18 7.43 -16.18 -21.35
CA ASP A 18 6.29 -16.43 -22.24
C ASP A 18 5.37 -17.57 -21.76
N GLN A 19 5.80 -18.33 -20.75
CA GLN A 19 5.02 -19.46 -20.23
C GLN A 19 4.32 -19.07 -18.92
N ASN A 20 3.02 -19.37 -18.82
CA ASN A 20 2.23 -19.16 -17.60
C ASN A 20 2.54 -20.24 -16.54
N VAL A 21 3.82 -20.42 -16.23
CA VAL A 21 4.33 -21.42 -15.28
C VAL A 21 4.78 -20.70 -14.01
N PRO A 22 4.45 -21.22 -12.81
CA PRO A 22 4.88 -20.64 -11.56
C PRO A 22 6.40 -20.55 -11.48
N VAL A 23 6.92 -19.35 -11.18
CA VAL A 23 8.35 -19.14 -10.92
C VAL A 23 8.72 -19.93 -9.65
N PRO A 24 9.79 -20.76 -9.66
CA PRO A 24 10.20 -21.53 -8.50
C PRO A 24 10.86 -20.60 -7.47
N LEU A 25 10.03 -19.86 -6.73
CA LEU A 25 10.44 -18.91 -5.72
C LEU A 25 9.81 -19.29 -4.39
N SER A 26 10.62 -19.36 -3.34
CA SER A 26 10.12 -19.70 -2.02
C SER A 26 9.20 -18.60 -1.49
N ILE A 27 8.01 -18.99 -1.03
CA ILE A 27 7.03 -18.09 -0.40
C ILE A 27 7.60 -17.39 0.85
N LEU A 28 8.67 -17.94 1.44
CA LEU A 28 9.37 -17.39 2.59
C LEU A 28 9.92 -15.98 2.34
N TRP A 29 10.20 -15.63 1.09
CA TRP A 29 10.67 -14.29 0.73
C TRP A 29 9.61 -13.20 0.96
N GLN A 30 8.33 -13.58 1.02
CA GLN A 30 7.22 -12.66 1.31
C GLN A 30 7.10 -12.30 2.80
N ILE A 31 7.70 -13.11 3.68
CA ILE A 31 7.60 -12.96 5.15
C ILE A 31 8.07 -11.60 5.64
N PRO A 32 9.25 -11.08 5.25
CA PRO A 32 9.74 -9.79 5.76
C PRO A 32 8.80 -8.64 5.40
N GLN A 33 8.22 -8.67 4.20
CA GLN A 33 7.24 -7.69 3.74
C GLN A 33 5.99 -7.72 4.62
N TYR A 34 5.38 -8.90 4.81
CA TYR A 34 4.14 -9.01 5.57
C TYR A 34 4.35 -8.73 7.05
N PHE A 35 5.49 -9.10 7.60
CA PHE A 35 5.85 -8.80 8.97
C PHE A 35 5.96 -7.29 9.22
N LEU A 36 6.65 -6.56 8.34
CA LEU A 36 6.78 -5.10 8.46
C LEU A 36 5.43 -4.38 8.32
N VAL A 37 4.61 -4.80 7.36
CA VAL A 37 3.26 -4.25 7.19
C VAL A 37 2.40 -4.51 8.42
N GLY A 38 2.37 -5.75 8.92
CA GLY A 38 1.61 -6.11 10.12
C GLY A 38 2.09 -5.37 11.36
N ALA A 39 3.40 -5.25 11.57
CA ALA A 39 3.96 -4.47 12.66
C ALA A 39 3.53 -3.00 12.56
N SER A 40 3.61 -2.39 11.37
CA SER A 40 3.22 -1.00 11.16
C SER A 40 1.73 -0.74 11.43
N GLU A 41 0.86 -1.68 11.05
CA GLU A 41 -0.58 -1.58 11.27
C GLU A 41 -0.90 -1.65 12.76
N VAL A 42 -0.29 -2.59 13.50
CA VAL A 42 -0.45 -2.73 14.95
C VAL A 42 0.02 -1.47 15.68
N PHE A 43 1.21 -0.95 15.35
CA PHE A 43 1.73 0.27 15.96
C PHE A 43 0.86 1.49 15.65
N THR A 44 0.38 1.62 14.41
CA THR A 44 -0.50 2.73 14.02
C THR A 44 -1.85 2.64 14.73
N PHE A 45 -2.43 1.44 14.83
CA PHE A 45 -3.71 1.23 15.48
C PHE A 45 -3.63 1.50 16.99
N ILE A 46 -2.62 0.94 17.67
CA ILE A 46 -2.40 1.16 19.11
C ILE A 46 -2.06 2.63 19.38
N GLY A 47 -1.16 3.24 18.61
CA GLY A 47 -0.77 4.63 18.79
C GLY A 47 -1.93 5.61 18.54
N ALA A 48 -2.76 5.36 17.53
CA ALA A 48 -4.00 6.12 17.32
C ALA A 48 -4.96 5.95 18.49
N LEU A 49 -5.19 4.70 18.93
CA LEU A 49 -6.04 4.41 20.09
C LEU A 49 -5.58 5.16 21.33
N GLU A 50 -4.30 5.04 21.70
CA GLU A 50 -3.75 5.64 22.91
C GLU A 50 -3.84 7.18 22.88
N PHE A 51 -3.50 7.80 21.73
CA PHE A 51 -3.65 9.25 21.54
C PHE A 51 -5.10 9.72 21.64
N PHE A 52 -6.05 8.98 21.04
CA PHE A 52 -7.47 9.32 21.12
C PHE A 52 -8.04 9.08 22.51
N TYR A 53 -7.60 8.04 23.22
CA TYR A 53 -8.04 7.78 24.59
C TYR A 53 -7.56 8.86 25.57
N ASP A 54 -6.34 9.38 25.39
CA ASP A 54 -5.77 10.42 26.23
C ASP A 54 -6.35 11.82 25.95
N GLN A 55 -6.80 12.08 24.71
CA GLN A 55 -7.33 13.38 24.26
C GLN A 55 -8.87 13.49 24.22
N SER A 56 -9.63 12.42 24.42
CA SER A 56 -11.11 12.40 24.25
C SER A 56 -11.87 12.40 25.59
N PRO A 57 -12.88 13.29 25.79
CA PRO A 57 -13.89 13.10 26.84
C PRO A 57 -14.71 11.83 26.55
N GLY A 58 -15.18 11.13 27.58
CA GLY A 58 -15.78 9.78 27.47
C GLY A 58 -16.93 9.61 26.45
N ALA A 59 -17.55 10.69 25.96
CA ALA A 59 -18.63 10.69 24.97
C ALA A 59 -18.16 10.61 23.49
N MET A 60 -16.89 10.89 23.16
CA MET A 60 -16.42 10.96 21.75
C MET A 60 -15.75 9.68 21.24
N ARG A 61 -15.66 8.62 22.06
CA ARG A 61 -15.07 7.33 21.65
C ARG A 61 -15.81 6.68 20.48
N SER A 62 -17.14 6.77 20.46
CA SER A 62 -17.96 6.23 19.35
C SER A 62 -17.67 6.96 18.03
N LEU A 63 -17.48 8.28 18.07
CA LEU A 63 -17.12 9.08 16.90
C LEU A 63 -15.73 8.71 16.37
N CYS A 64 -14.76 8.43 17.25
CA CYS A 64 -13.41 8.00 16.85
C CYS A 64 -13.44 6.65 16.13
N SER A 65 -14.18 5.66 16.65
CA SER A 65 -14.35 4.37 15.98
C SER A 65 -15.04 4.51 14.61
N ALA A 66 -16.04 5.39 14.51
CA ALA A 66 -16.71 5.69 13.25
C ALA A 66 -15.75 6.36 12.24
N LEU A 67 -14.92 7.31 12.68
CA LEU A 67 -13.91 7.94 11.84
C LEU A 67 -12.86 6.94 11.35
N GLN A 68 -12.39 6.03 12.21
CA GLN A 68 -11.47 4.96 11.81
C GLN A 68 -12.07 4.09 10.70
N LEU A 69 -13.34 3.68 10.85
CA LEU A 69 -14.06 2.90 9.84
C LEU A 69 -14.21 3.66 8.51
N ILE A 70 -14.51 4.96 8.58
CA ILE A 70 -14.60 5.83 7.40
C ILE A 70 -13.22 5.95 6.71
N THR A 71 -12.14 6.10 7.47
CA THR A 71 -10.78 6.13 6.92
C THR A 71 -10.44 4.82 6.20
N THR A 72 -10.77 3.67 6.79
CA THR A 72 -10.59 2.36 6.15
C THR A 72 -11.42 2.25 4.86
N ALA A 73 -12.69 2.66 4.90
CA ALA A 73 -13.55 2.65 3.71
C ALA A 73 -12.98 3.56 2.60
N LEU A 74 -12.58 4.78 2.93
CA LEU A 74 -11.93 5.71 2.00
C LEU A 74 -10.63 5.12 1.44
N GLY A 75 -9.84 4.43 2.25
CA GLY A 75 -8.63 3.73 1.80
C GLY A 75 -8.92 2.65 0.76
N ASN A 76 -9.99 1.87 0.95
CA ASN A 76 -10.43 0.86 -0.03
C ASN A 76 -10.93 1.51 -1.33
N TYR A 77 -11.74 2.58 -1.25
CA TYR A 77 -12.19 3.31 -2.43
C TYR A 77 -11.04 3.94 -3.20
N LEU A 78 -10.07 4.54 -2.49
CA LEU A 78 -8.88 5.11 -3.10
C LEU A 78 -8.04 4.02 -3.78
N SER A 79 -7.91 2.84 -3.16
CA SER A 79 -7.20 1.70 -3.75
C SER A 79 -7.86 1.25 -5.06
N ALA A 80 -9.19 1.09 -5.07
CA ALA A 80 -9.93 0.77 -6.28
C ALA A 80 -9.82 1.86 -7.36
N PHE A 81 -9.83 3.13 -6.96
CA PHE A 81 -9.67 4.26 -7.86
C PHE A 81 -8.28 4.26 -8.52
N ILE A 82 -7.22 4.08 -7.74
CA ILE A 82 -5.84 3.99 -8.25
C ILE A 82 -5.71 2.82 -9.22
N LEU A 83 -6.23 1.63 -8.86
CA LEU A 83 -6.22 0.47 -9.75
C LEU A 83 -6.94 0.75 -11.07
N THR A 84 -8.13 1.35 -11.01
CA THR A 84 -8.92 1.70 -12.19
C THR A 84 -8.19 2.72 -13.07
N MET A 85 -7.56 3.74 -12.45
CA MET A 85 -6.79 4.76 -13.16
C MET A 85 -5.56 4.16 -13.83
N VAL A 86 -4.80 3.32 -13.13
CA VAL A 86 -3.64 2.59 -13.69
C VAL A 86 -4.10 1.68 -14.84
N ALA A 87 -5.17 0.92 -14.67
CA ALA A 87 -5.73 0.08 -15.73
C ALA A 87 -6.11 0.92 -16.95
N TYR A 88 -6.81 2.04 -16.74
CA TYR A 88 -7.22 2.95 -17.82
C TYR A 88 -6.02 3.53 -18.59
N PHE A 89 -5.01 4.04 -17.88
CA PHE A 89 -3.81 4.61 -18.52
C PHE A 89 -2.98 3.55 -19.25
N THR A 90 -2.93 2.33 -18.71
CA THR A 90 -2.05 1.30 -19.25
C THR A 90 -2.68 0.49 -20.39
N THR A 91 -4.00 0.34 -20.41
CA THR A 91 -4.75 -0.32 -21.50
C THR A 91 -4.97 0.62 -22.70
N ARG A 92 -4.56 1.90 -22.59
CA ARG A 92 -4.68 2.90 -23.65
C ARG A 92 -3.73 2.54 -24.81
N GLY A 93 -4.28 1.90 -25.85
CA GLY A 93 -3.55 1.52 -27.07
C GLY A 93 -3.56 0.03 -27.43
N GLY A 94 -4.45 -0.78 -26.85
CA GLY A 94 -4.61 -2.21 -27.21
C GLY A 94 -3.52 -3.13 -26.67
N ARG A 95 -2.70 -2.65 -25.73
CA ARG A 95 -1.71 -3.43 -24.99
C ARG A 95 -2.36 -4.03 -23.73
N PRO A 96 -1.89 -5.18 -23.23
CA PRO A 96 -2.58 -5.95 -22.19
C PRO A 96 -2.51 -5.34 -20.76
N GLY A 97 -2.06 -4.09 -20.61
CA GLY A 97 -2.00 -3.41 -19.31
C GLY A 97 -0.73 -3.74 -18.49
N TRP A 98 -0.56 -3.12 -17.31
CA TRP A 98 0.53 -3.42 -16.37
C TRP A 98 0.17 -4.63 -15.50
N ILE A 99 -1.11 -5.03 -15.49
CA ILE A 99 -1.67 -6.21 -14.82
C ILE A 99 -2.38 -7.09 -15.87
N PRO A 100 -1.64 -7.74 -16.77
CA PRO A 100 -2.19 -8.73 -17.70
C PRO A 100 -2.45 -10.07 -16.99
N ASP A 101 -3.29 -10.94 -17.59
CA ASP A 101 -3.55 -12.31 -17.11
C ASP A 101 -2.25 -13.14 -17.01
N ASN A 102 -1.24 -12.80 -17.81
CA ASN A 102 0.09 -13.40 -17.74
C ASN A 102 1.05 -12.51 -16.93
N LEU A 103 1.16 -12.76 -15.62
CA LEU A 103 1.98 -11.96 -14.70
C LEU A 103 3.47 -11.86 -15.09
N ASN A 104 3.98 -12.76 -15.94
CA ASN A 104 5.37 -12.77 -16.40
C ASN A 104 5.65 -11.72 -17.49
N GLU A 105 4.64 -11.28 -18.25
CA GLU A 105 4.74 -10.17 -19.21
C GLU A 105 4.38 -8.81 -18.58
N GLY A 106 3.67 -8.84 -17.46
CA GLY A 106 3.21 -7.66 -16.73
C GLY A 106 4.36 -6.84 -16.17
N ARG A 107 4.36 -5.54 -16.48
CA ARG A 107 5.32 -4.56 -15.94
C ARG A 107 4.94 -4.13 -14.51
N LEU A 108 4.72 -5.09 -13.62
CA LEU A 108 4.33 -4.89 -12.22
C LEU A 108 5.31 -4.00 -11.44
N ASP A 109 6.58 -3.99 -11.83
CA ASP A 109 7.61 -3.11 -11.25
C ASP A 109 7.21 -1.62 -11.27
N TYR A 110 6.52 -1.18 -12.33
CA TYR A 110 6.09 0.22 -12.44
C TYR A 110 4.88 0.53 -11.55
N PHE A 111 3.98 -0.44 -11.36
CA PHE A 111 2.89 -0.30 -10.41
C PHE A 111 3.43 -0.16 -8.98
N PHE A 112 4.42 -0.97 -8.61
CA PHE A 112 5.08 -0.85 -7.31
C PHE A 112 5.84 0.47 -7.14
N TRP A 113 6.49 0.98 -8.19
CA TRP A 113 7.16 2.30 -8.15
C TRP A 113 6.17 3.45 -8.01
N LEU A 114 5.02 3.38 -8.69
CA LEU A 114 3.94 4.36 -8.55
C LEU A 114 3.38 4.34 -7.13
N LEU A 115 3.14 3.14 -6.58
CA LEU A 115 2.67 2.97 -5.20
C LEU A 115 3.68 3.50 -4.19
N ALA A 116 4.98 3.27 -4.42
CA ALA A 116 6.06 3.81 -3.58
C ALA A 116 6.10 5.34 -3.63
N GLY A 117 5.98 5.95 -4.82
CA GLY A 117 5.92 7.41 -4.97
C GLY A 117 4.70 8.01 -4.29
N LEU A 118 3.53 7.38 -4.41
CA LEU A 118 2.31 7.82 -3.74
C LEU A 118 2.41 7.69 -2.22
N SER A 119 3.01 6.61 -1.72
CA SER A 119 3.27 6.41 -0.29
C SER A 119 4.24 7.46 0.26
N PHE A 120 5.30 7.79 -0.49
CA PHE A 120 6.22 8.86 -0.11
C PHE A 120 5.54 10.24 -0.09
N LEU A 121 4.68 10.53 -1.07
CA LEU A 121 3.89 11.76 -1.07
C LEU A 121 2.93 11.82 0.12
N ASN A 122 2.25 10.71 0.42
CA ASN A 122 1.39 10.60 1.59
C ASN A 122 2.16 10.87 2.89
N PHE A 123 3.36 10.30 3.02
CA PHE A 123 4.25 10.55 4.15
C PHE A 123 4.67 12.02 4.25
N LEU A 124 5.01 12.68 3.14
CA LEU A 124 5.32 14.11 3.14
C LEU A 124 4.13 14.96 3.59
N VAL A 125 2.92 14.68 3.08
CA VAL A 125 1.69 15.35 3.51
C VAL A 125 1.46 15.13 5.00
N TYR A 126 1.65 13.90 5.49
CA TYR A 126 1.54 13.58 6.91
C TYR A 126 2.55 14.38 7.76
N VAL A 127 3.83 14.42 7.37
CA VAL A 127 4.87 15.20 8.07
C VAL A 127 4.58 16.69 8.05
N LEU A 128 4.08 17.22 6.93
CA LEU A 128 3.68 18.63 6.84
C LEU A 128 2.49 18.95 7.76
N CYS A 129 1.48 18.08 7.78
CA CYS A 129 0.35 18.19 8.69
C CYS A 129 0.79 18.06 10.16
N ALA A 130 1.66 17.12 10.48
CA ALA A 130 2.20 16.92 11.82
C ALA A 130 3.03 18.13 12.29
N ASN A 131 3.89 18.69 11.43
CA ASN A 131 4.65 19.90 11.74
C ASN A 131 3.79 21.16 11.83
N ARG A 132 2.66 21.21 11.11
CA ARG A 132 1.66 22.29 11.20
C ARG A 132 0.71 22.12 12.39
N PHE A 133 0.58 20.90 12.91
CA PHE A 133 -0.18 20.64 14.12
C PHE A 133 0.58 21.22 15.31
N LYS A 134 0.16 22.42 15.75
CA LYS A 134 0.55 22.94 17.05
C LYS A 134 0.03 21.98 18.11
N SER A 135 0.94 21.24 18.75
CA SER A 135 0.66 20.61 20.03
C SER A 135 0.07 21.68 20.95
N LYS A 136 -1.20 21.53 21.36
CA LYS A 136 -1.70 22.30 22.49
C LYS A 136 -0.83 21.87 23.67
N LYS A 137 0.04 22.76 24.14
CA LYS A 137 0.58 22.66 25.50
C LYS A 137 -0.63 22.43 26.40
N ALA A 138 -0.69 21.27 27.04
CA ALA A 138 -1.45 21.11 28.25
C ALA A 138 -0.92 22.19 29.21
N ALA A 139 -1.74 23.22 29.41
CA ALA A 139 -1.58 24.22 30.44
C ALA A 139 -2.67 23.95 31.47
#